data_AF-A0A948SWG9-F1
#
_entry.id   AF-A0A948SWG9-F1
#
_cell.length_a   1.000
_cell.length_b   1.000
_cell.length_c   1.000
_cell.angle_alpha   90.00
_cell.angle_beta   90.00
_cell.angle_gamma   90.00
#
_symmetry.space_group_name_H-M   'P 1'
#
loop_
_entity.id
_entity.type
_entity.pdbx_description
1 polymer ?
#
loop_
_entity_poly.entity_id
_entity_poly.type
_entity_poly.pdbx_seq_one_letter_code
_entity_poly.pdbx_strand_id
1 'polypeptide(L)'
;MVTRRTEHFIAPDTSRVLTRLFVAGHDDFGSRESRTSLIIGRILQLTGDEVRDALVDVERRFGERHDDLGLLLETHAQRVANRIAPDVALDEDRWRLIGAYFSHECSIEGACVTNPSAVEHFDQTGLPQGHTRFIMSVRCIGEGHRSSIGFRTGVIDGSGGVTIDPVGTRLSAGSHCESKLEHVAFIGLLERMGDYGENARYVLEALGDSFSVGELEERLTRLVHDRDTYRHAEQTAEHFRAIAERNYKVKFPADSLASERVLWPYAAAEWRGMEDARFTRAEWVMGHPTYVATYTAFDGIDISQQLIETDDFRTFDISPVSGPAAQGKGLAVFPK
;
A
#
# COMPACT_ATOMS: atom_id res chain seq x y z
N MET A 1 -13.47 38.17 3.03
CA MET A 1 -12.24 37.41 2.73
C MET A 1 -12.10 37.40 1.22
N VAL A 2 -11.02 37.93 0.65
CA VAL A 2 -10.79 37.89 -0.81
C VAL A 2 -10.03 36.61 -1.11
N THR A 3 -10.64 35.67 -1.83
CA THR A 3 -9.99 34.44 -2.29
C THR A 3 -9.19 34.71 -3.56
N ARG A 4 -7.90 34.43 -3.57
CA ARG A 4 -7.04 34.50 -4.77
C ARG A 4 -6.79 33.08 -5.28
N ARG A 5 -7.20 32.79 -6.52
CA ARG A 5 -6.85 31.55 -7.21
C ARG A 5 -5.39 31.64 -7.69
N THR A 6 -4.61 30.59 -7.46
CA THR A 6 -3.25 30.47 -7.98
C THR A 6 -3.27 29.84 -9.39
N GLU A 7 -2.18 29.99 -10.15
CA GLU A 7 -2.06 29.42 -11.50
C GLU A 7 -1.61 27.95 -11.51
N HIS A 8 -1.39 27.36 -10.33
CA HIS A 8 -0.87 26.01 -10.19
C HIS A 8 -1.88 24.98 -10.70
N PHE A 9 -1.41 24.06 -11.54
CA PHE A 9 -2.15 22.91 -12.01
C PHE A 9 -1.28 21.66 -11.84
N ILE A 10 -1.77 20.70 -11.04
CA ILE A 10 -1.11 19.41 -10.86
C ILE A 10 -1.66 18.47 -11.93
N ALA A 11 -0.93 18.36 -13.03
CA ALA A 11 -1.28 17.43 -14.10
C ALA A 11 -0.92 15.98 -13.70
N PRO A 12 -1.70 14.98 -14.16
CA PRO A 12 -1.25 13.60 -14.12
C PRO A 12 0.04 13.43 -14.94
N ASP A 13 0.99 12.66 -14.42
CA ASP A 13 2.22 12.31 -15.12
C ASP A 13 2.30 10.80 -15.34
N THR A 14 2.10 10.37 -16.60
CA THR A 14 2.08 8.96 -16.97
C THR A 14 3.44 8.28 -16.82
N SER A 15 4.54 9.04 -16.73
CA SER A 15 5.88 8.50 -16.54
C SER A 15 6.15 8.03 -15.10
N ARG A 16 5.28 8.42 -14.16
CA ARG A 16 5.33 8.00 -12.75
C ARG A 16 4.78 6.58 -12.62
N VAL A 17 5.68 5.60 -12.71
CA VAL A 17 5.36 4.17 -12.76
C VAL A 17 5.86 3.42 -11.53
N LEU A 18 5.09 2.42 -11.11
CA LEU A 18 5.51 1.39 -10.15
C LEU A 18 5.70 0.07 -10.87
N THR A 19 6.77 -0.65 -10.53
CA THR A 19 6.97 -2.01 -11.04
C THR A 19 6.31 -3.03 -10.13
N ARG A 20 5.61 -3.99 -10.73
CA ARG A 20 4.80 -5.00 -10.04
C ARG A 20 5.06 -6.37 -10.65
N LEU A 21 4.92 -7.40 -9.82
CA LEU A 21 4.88 -8.77 -10.29
C LEU A 21 3.65 -8.96 -11.18
N PHE A 22 3.86 -9.50 -12.38
CA PHE A 22 2.84 -9.82 -13.36
C PHE A 22 2.90 -11.31 -13.70
N VAL A 23 1.88 -12.07 -13.30
CA VAL A 23 1.77 -13.49 -13.62
C VAL A 23 0.58 -13.71 -14.55
N ALA A 24 0.86 -13.83 -15.85
CA ALA A 24 -0.18 -14.05 -16.85
C ALA A 24 -0.99 -15.32 -16.55
N GLY A 25 -2.32 -15.21 -16.58
CA GLY A 25 -3.24 -16.32 -16.33
C GLY A 25 -3.69 -16.50 -14.87
N HIS A 26 -3.25 -15.64 -13.94
CA HIS A 26 -3.88 -15.56 -12.61
C HIS A 26 -5.26 -14.89 -12.67
N ASP A 27 -5.50 -14.04 -13.67
CA ASP A 27 -6.78 -13.37 -13.94
C ASP A 27 -7.70 -14.13 -14.91
N ASP A 28 -7.22 -15.21 -15.57
CA ASP A 28 -7.99 -16.00 -16.53
C ASP A 28 -8.42 -17.34 -15.92
N PHE A 29 -9.69 -17.44 -15.54
CA PHE A 29 -10.34 -18.71 -15.20
C PHE A 29 -10.41 -19.61 -16.44
N GLY A 30 -9.50 -20.60 -16.60
CA GLY A 30 -9.77 -21.69 -17.55
C GLY A 30 -8.63 -22.54 -18.09
N SER A 31 -7.34 -22.23 -17.93
CA SER A 31 -6.26 -23.08 -18.46
C SER A 31 -5.67 -24.03 -17.41
N ARG A 32 -5.64 -25.34 -17.72
CA ARG A 32 -5.04 -26.39 -16.86
C ARG A 32 -3.51 -26.35 -16.81
N GLU A 33 -2.86 -25.66 -17.74
CA GLU A 33 -1.44 -25.33 -17.67
C GLU A 33 -1.26 -23.87 -17.28
N SER A 34 -0.36 -23.62 -16.33
CA SER A 34 0.00 -22.25 -15.95
C SER A 34 0.84 -21.65 -17.07
N ARG A 35 0.37 -20.56 -17.71
CA ARG A 35 1.13 -19.81 -18.73
C ARG A 35 2.55 -19.46 -18.25
N THR A 36 2.73 -19.27 -16.94
CA THR A 36 3.99 -19.15 -16.22
C THR A 36 5.02 -20.22 -16.62
N SER A 37 4.66 -21.51 -16.58
CA SER A 37 5.59 -22.61 -16.87
C SER A 37 6.01 -22.64 -18.34
N LEU A 38 5.12 -22.25 -19.25
CA LEU A 38 5.43 -22.11 -20.68
C LEU A 38 6.41 -20.96 -20.95
N ILE A 39 6.24 -19.83 -20.26
CA ILE A 39 7.16 -18.68 -20.36
C ILE A 39 8.55 -19.07 -19.85
N ILE A 40 8.61 -19.68 -18.65
CA ILE A 40 9.88 -20.16 -18.08
C ILE A 40 10.55 -21.16 -19.04
N GLY A 41 9.79 -22.15 -19.55
CA GLY A 41 10.32 -23.13 -20.50
C GLY A 41 10.94 -22.51 -21.76
N ARG A 42 10.38 -21.41 -22.28
CA ARG A 42 10.96 -20.67 -23.41
C ARG A 42 12.24 -19.94 -23.04
N ILE A 43 12.29 -19.33 -21.86
CA ILE A 43 13.50 -18.64 -21.37
C ILE A 43 14.65 -19.64 -21.17
N LEU A 44 14.34 -20.84 -20.66
CA LEU A 44 15.33 -21.91 -20.49
C LEU A 44 15.92 -22.42 -21.82
N GLN A 45 15.22 -22.23 -22.94
CA GLN A 45 15.70 -22.60 -24.27
C GLN A 45 16.62 -21.54 -24.91
N LEU A 46 16.72 -20.34 -24.33
CA LEU A 46 17.58 -19.28 -24.83
C LEU A 46 19.06 -19.59 -24.56
N THR A 47 19.88 -19.31 -25.57
CA THR A 47 21.34 -19.31 -25.46
C THR A 47 21.80 -18.22 -24.48
N GLY A 48 23.02 -18.35 -23.94
CA GLY A 48 23.58 -17.34 -23.04
C GLY A 48 23.74 -15.95 -23.68
N ASP A 49 23.97 -15.89 -25.00
CA ASP A 49 24.06 -14.63 -25.74
C ASP A 49 22.69 -13.95 -25.86
N GLU A 50 21.65 -14.71 -26.20
CA GLU A 50 20.28 -14.20 -26.27
C GLU A 50 19.76 -13.69 -24.91
N VAL A 51 20.11 -14.36 -23.81
CA VAL A 51 19.76 -13.91 -22.46
C VAL A 51 20.41 -12.58 -22.14
N ARG A 52 21.71 -12.43 -22.44
CA ARG A 52 22.46 -11.20 -22.17
C ARG A 52 21.96 -10.04 -23.02
N ASP A 53 21.73 -10.26 -24.31
CA ASP A 53 21.20 -9.23 -25.21
C ASP A 53 19.80 -8.77 -24.76
N ALA A 54 18.95 -9.69 -24.32
CA ALA A 54 17.63 -9.35 -23.79
C ALA A 54 17.72 -8.52 -22.49
N LEU A 55 18.62 -8.87 -21.58
CA LEU A 55 18.83 -8.11 -20.35
C LEU A 55 19.37 -6.70 -20.61
N VAL A 56 20.32 -6.55 -21.54
CA VAL A 56 20.84 -5.22 -21.94
C VAL A 56 19.70 -4.34 -22.46
N ASP A 57 18.78 -4.91 -23.25
CA ASP A 57 17.60 -4.17 -23.72
C ASP A 57 16.63 -3.80 -22.57
N VAL A 58 16.45 -4.68 -21.58
CA VAL A 58 15.67 -4.39 -20.36
C VAL A 58 16.31 -3.24 -19.57
N GLU A 59 17.60 -3.33 -19.26
CA GLU A 59 18.32 -2.28 -18.53
C GLU A 59 18.27 -0.94 -19.26
N ARG A 60 18.46 -0.94 -20.58
CA ARG A 60 18.38 0.28 -21.40
C ARG A 60 17.01 0.94 -21.36
N ARG A 61 15.92 0.16 -21.26
CA ARG A 61 14.54 0.68 -21.29
C ARG A 61 14.02 1.11 -19.92
N PHE A 62 14.47 0.44 -18.86
CA PHE A 62 13.87 0.53 -17.53
C PHE A 62 14.85 1.00 -16.45
N GLY A 63 16.17 0.85 -16.66
CA GLY A 63 17.18 1.08 -15.62
C GLY A 63 17.14 2.46 -14.98
N GLU A 64 16.93 3.53 -15.75
CA GLU A 64 16.87 4.90 -15.21
C GLU A 64 15.62 5.21 -14.37
N ARG A 65 14.58 4.36 -14.44
CA ARG A 65 13.30 4.57 -13.72
C ARG A 65 13.26 3.91 -12.34
N HIS A 66 14.22 3.05 -12.02
CA HIS A 66 14.22 2.25 -10.78
C HIS A 66 15.53 2.45 -10.01
N ASP A 67 15.47 2.48 -8.67
CA ASP A 67 16.67 2.60 -7.84
C ASP A 67 17.60 1.39 -8.00
N ASP A 68 17.03 0.18 -7.95
CA ASP A 68 17.75 -1.08 -8.13
C ASP A 68 16.88 -2.07 -8.93
N LEU A 69 16.96 -1.94 -10.26
CA LEU A 69 16.24 -2.82 -11.17
C LEU A 69 16.69 -4.29 -10.99
N GLY A 70 17.98 -4.55 -10.77
CA GLY A 70 18.51 -5.90 -10.61
C GLY A 70 17.88 -6.65 -9.45
N LEU A 71 17.89 -6.04 -8.25
CA LEU A 71 17.27 -6.62 -7.06
C LEU A 71 15.76 -6.82 -7.23
N LEU A 72 15.09 -5.89 -7.92
CA LEU A 72 13.67 -6.03 -8.23
C LEU A 72 13.41 -7.27 -9.09
N LEU A 73 14.17 -7.44 -10.16
CA LEU A 73 14.04 -8.59 -11.05
C LEU A 73 14.30 -9.90 -10.30
N GLU A 74 15.33 -9.96 -9.46
CA GLU A 74 15.63 -11.11 -8.61
C GLU A 74 14.48 -11.44 -7.65
N THR A 75 13.88 -10.41 -7.04
CA THR A 75 12.73 -10.57 -6.14
C THR A 75 11.53 -11.15 -6.88
N HIS A 76 11.28 -10.71 -8.12
CA HIS A 76 10.20 -11.25 -8.95
C HIS A 76 10.49 -12.68 -9.43
N ALA A 77 11.73 -13.00 -9.78
CA ALA A 77 12.15 -14.36 -10.12
C ALA A 77 11.91 -15.32 -8.95
N GLN A 78 12.25 -14.90 -7.72
CA GLN A 78 12.01 -15.68 -6.50
C GLN A 78 10.53 -16.02 -6.30
N ARG A 79 9.61 -15.11 -6.66
CA ARG A 79 8.15 -15.32 -6.54
C ARG A 79 7.62 -16.42 -7.46
N VAL A 80 8.33 -16.74 -8.54
CA VAL A 80 7.96 -17.80 -9.50
C VAL A 80 8.89 -19.02 -9.44
N ALA A 81 9.85 -19.02 -8.52
CA ALA A 81 10.87 -20.05 -8.40
C ALA A 81 10.29 -21.47 -8.20
N ASN A 82 9.13 -21.58 -7.54
CA ASN A 82 8.44 -22.86 -7.33
C ASN A 82 7.94 -23.51 -8.64
N ARG A 83 8.04 -22.83 -9.78
CA ARG A 83 7.70 -23.35 -11.11
C ARG A 83 8.91 -23.83 -11.90
N ILE A 84 10.11 -23.66 -11.34
CA ILE A 84 11.36 -24.12 -11.92
C ILE A 84 11.69 -25.48 -11.30
N ALA A 85 12.09 -26.44 -12.13
CA ALA A 85 12.46 -27.77 -11.62
C ALA A 85 13.75 -27.67 -10.76
N PRO A 86 13.84 -28.36 -9.60
CA PRO A 86 14.94 -28.17 -8.65
C PRO A 86 16.34 -28.52 -9.18
N ASP A 87 16.42 -29.30 -10.25
CA ASP A 87 17.65 -29.78 -10.89
C ASP A 87 18.16 -28.85 -11.99
N VAL A 88 17.42 -27.80 -12.34
CA VAL A 88 17.82 -26.81 -13.34
C VAL A 88 18.80 -25.81 -12.71
N ALA A 89 20.06 -25.86 -13.14
CA ALA A 89 21.06 -24.85 -12.80
C ALA A 89 20.85 -23.58 -13.65
N LEU A 90 20.72 -22.43 -13.00
CA LEU A 90 20.56 -21.12 -13.65
C LEU A 90 21.73 -20.22 -13.31
N ASP A 91 22.25 -19.51 -14.31
CA ASP A 91 23.12 -18.36 -14.10
C ASP A 91 22.32 -17.14 -13.65
N GLU A 92 23.03 -16.14 -13.13
CA GLU A 92 22.46 -14.89 -12.61
C GLU A 92 21.65 -14.13 -13.66
N ASP A 93 22.15 -14.10 -14.90
CA ASP A 93 21.50 -13.42 -16.02
C ASP A 93 20.15 -14.07 -16.35
N ARG A 94 20.09 -15.40 -16.47
CA ARG A 94 18.82 -16.09 -16.77
C ARG A 94 17.85 -15.97 -15.60
N TRP A 95 18.34 -15.95 -14.36
CA TRP A 95 17.52 -15.69 -13.18
C TRP A 95 16.87 -14.30 -13.24
N ARG A 96 17.64 -13.25 -13.53
CA ARG A 96 17.11 -11.89 -13.71
C ARG A 96 16.16 -11.78 -14.89
N LEU A 97 16.45 -12.46 -16.00
CA LEU A 97 15.57 -12.44 -17.17
C LEU A 97 14.22 -13.08 -16.87
N ILE A 98 14.18 -14.17 -16.10
CA ILE A 98 12.92 -14.73 -15.58
C ILE A 98 12.15 -13.65 -14.83
N GLY A 99 12.80 -12.96 -13.90
CA GLY A 99 12.22 -11.81 -13.18
C GLY A 99 11.63 -10.75 -14.11
N ALA A 100 12.35 -10.37 -15.16
CA ALA A 100 11.92 -9.36 -16.12
C ALA A 100 10.63 -9.75 -16.85
N TYR A 101 10.51 -11.01 -17.28
CA TYR A 101 9.29 -11.51 -17.95
C TYR A 101 8.06 -11.56 -17.04
N PHE A 102 8.25 -11.59 -15.72
CA PHE A 102 7.17 -11.51 -14.73
C PHE A 102 7.08 -10.13 -14.07
N SER A 103 7.58 -9.09 -14.72
CA SER A 103 7.49 -7.70 -14.27
C SER A 103 6.68 -6.87 -15.25
N HIS A 104 5.81 -5.98 -14.75
CA HIS A 104 5.28 -4.87 -15.52
C HIS A 104 5.45 -3.55 -14.78
N GLU A 105 5.47 -2.45 -15.52
CA GLU A 105 5.29 -1.10 -14.98
C GLU A 105 3.82 -0.72 -15.09
N CYS A 106 3.31 -0.02 -14.08
CA CYS A 106 1.95 0.53 -14.06
C CYS A 106 2.03 1.99 -13.66
N SER A 107 1.49 2.88 -14.49
CA SER A 107 1.40 4.30 -14.14
C SER A 107 0.42 4.51 -12.99
N ILE A 108 0.86 5.19 -11.93
CA ILE A 108 0.02 5.52 -10.78
C ILE A 108 -0.87 6.74 -11.05
N GLU A 109 -0.54 7.54 -12.05
CA GLU A 109 -1.23 8.77 -12.44
C GLU A 109 -1.76 8.67 -13.88
N GLY A 110 -1.96 7.44 -14.38
CA GLY A 110 -2.35 7.17 -15.76
C GLY A 110 -3.69 7.77 -16.20
N ALA A 111 -4.63 7.96 -15.28
CA ALA A 111 -5.95 8.53 -15.57
C ALA A 111 -6.10 9.95 -15.03
N CYS A 112 -5.85 10.18 -13.74
CA CYS A 112 -5.90 11.52 -13.15
C CYS A 112 -5.20 11.61 -11.79
N VAL A 113 -4.95 12.86 -11.37
CA VAL A 113 -4.58 13.23 -10.00
C VAL A 113 -5.67 14.15 -9.46
N THR A 114 -6.22 13.82 -8.29
CA THR A 114 -7.38 14.54 -7.75
C THR A 114 -7.36 14.59 -6.22
N ASN A 115 -8.35 15.28 -5.64
CA ASN A 115 -8.63 15.36 -4.22
C ASN A 115 -7.42 15.73 -3.35
N PRO A 116 -6.73 16.85 -3.65
CA PRO A 116 -5.60 17.29 -2.85
C PRO A 116 -6.02 17.64 -1.42
N SER A 117 -5.22 17.23 -0.43
CA SER A 117 -5.37 17.64 0.98
C SER A 117 -4.02 18.03 1.54
N ALA A 118 -3.85 19.30 1.90
CA ALA A 118 -2.58 19.84 2.37
C ALA A 118 -2.58 20.10 3.89
N VAL A 119 -1.45 19.80 4.53
CA VAL A 119 -1.16 20.11 5.94
C VAL A 119 0.23 20.71 6.07
N GLU A 120 0.50 21.39 7.17
CA GLU A 120 1.85 21.85 7.49
C GLU A 120 2.81 20.66 7.55
N HIS A 121 3.95 20.76 6.87
CA HIS A 121 4.99 19.74 6.93
C HIS A 121 5.61 19.69 8.34
N PHE A 122 6.00 18.51 8.83
CA PHE A 122 6.52 18.34 10.19
C PHE A 122 7.84 19.10 10.39
N ASP A 123 8.70 19.08 9.37
CA ASP A 123 9.91 19.88 9.30
C ASP A 123 9.63 21.24 8.65
N GLN A 124 9.84 22.32 9.39
CA GLN A 124 9.78 23.72 8.95
C GLN A 124 11.16 24.40 8.97
N THR A 125 12.24 23.64 9.18
CA THR A 125 13.60 24.19 9.28
C THR A 125 14.09 24.73 7.93
N GLY A 126 15.00 25.70 7.99
CA GLY A 126 15.62 26.30 6.80
C GLY A 126 14.73 27.24 5.99
N LEU A 127 13.52 27.54 6.47
CA LEU A 127 12.59 28.47 5.81
C LEU A 127 12.83 29.93 6.28
N PRO A 128 12.67 30.92 5.39
CA PRO A 128 12.62 32.32 5.80
C PRO A 128 11.41 32.59 6.71
N GLN A 129 11.50 33.63 7.54
CA GLN A 129 10.39 34.02 8.42
C GLN A 129 9.10 34.25 7.62
N GLY A 130 7.98 33.77 8.14
CA GLY A 130 6.66 33.89 7.51
C GLY A 130 6.39 32.91 6.37
N HIS A 131 7.33 32.01 6.06
CA HIS A 131 7.10 30.92 5.11
C HIS A 131 6.63 29.66 5.83
N THR A 132 5.88 28.82 5.13
CA THR A 132 5.37 27.55 5.66
C THR A 132 5.49 26.47 4.59
N ARG A 133 6.25 25.42 4.89
CA ARG A 133 6.33 24.22 4.06
C ARG A 133 5.07 23.39 4.29
N PHE A 134 4.51 22.85 3.22
CA PHE A 134 3.37 21.95 3.29
C PHE A 134 3.71 20.60 2.68
N ILE A 135 2.96 19.59 3.10
CA ILE A 135 2.83 18.32 2.41
C ILE A 135 1.36 18.13 2.03
N MET A 136 1.14 17.59 0.84
CA MET A 136 -0.17 17.44 0.25
C MET A 136 -0.34 16.00 -0.22
N SER A 137 -1.32 15.30 0.33
CA SER A 137 -1.78 14.04 -0.23
C SER A 137 -2.58 14.32 -1.50
N VAL A 138 -2.44 13.43 -2.47
CA VAL A 138 -3.25 13.43 -3.70
C VAL A 138 -3.73 12.00 -3.97
N ARG A 139 -4.93 11.89 -4.52
CA ARG A 139 -5.41 10.62 -5.08
C ARG A 139 -4.84 10.45 -6.48
N CYS A 140 -3.98 9.45 -6.65
CA CYS A 140 -3.40 9.07 -7.92
C CYS A 140 -4.23 7.92 -8.50
N ILE A 141 -4.94 8.16 -9.61
CA ILE A 141 -5.71 7.13 -10.32
C ILE A 141 -4.86 6.62 -11.48
N GLY A 142 -4.38 5.39 -11.33
CA GLY A 142 -3.50 4.74 -12.29
C GLY A 142 -4.21 3.96 -13.38
N GLU A 143 -3.42 3.19 -14.11
CA GLU A 143 -3.94 2.21 -15.07
C GLU A 143 -4.88 1.20 -14.38
N GLY A 144 -5.89 0.73 -15.12
CA GLY A 144 -6.95 -0.11 -14.55
C GLY A 144 -7.86 0.62 -13.54
N HIS A 145 -7.80 1.96 -13.48
CA HIS A 145 -8.54 2.81 -12.54
C HIS A 145 -8.25 2.52 -11.06
N ARG A 146 -7.08 1.94 -10.76
CA ARG A 146 -6.67 1.64 -9.39
C ARG A 146 -6.19 2.91 -8.72
N SER A 147 -6.80 3.25 -7.59
CA SER A 147 -6.45 4.45 -6.82
C SER A 147 -5.37 4.16 -5.78
N SER A 148 -4.45 5.10 -5.62
CA SER A 148 -3.39 5.11 -4.62
C SER A 148 -3.24 6.51 -4.03
N ILE A 149 -2.51 6.64 -2.92
CA ILE A 149 -2.24 7.94 -2.30
C ILE A 149 -0.79 8.31 -2.58
N GLY A 150 -0.60 9.40 -3.32
CA GLY A 150 0.72 10.02 -3.54
C GLY A 150 0.87 11.30 -2.74
N PHE A 151 2.09 11.84 -2.71
CA PHE A 151 2.37 13.09 -2.02
C PHE A 151 3.00 14.14 -2.95
N ARG A 152 2.82 15.41 -2.57
CA ARG A 152 3.49 16.59 -3.11
C ARG A 152 3.95 17.46 -1.95
N THR A 153 5.03 18.21 -2.13
CA THR A 153 5.50 19.19 -1.15
C THR A 153 5.62 20.55 -1.81
N GLY A 154 5.74 21.58 -0.98
CA GLY A 154 5.96 22.94 -1.45
C GLY A 154 6.03 23.92 -0.30
N VAL A 155 6.09 25.21 -0.64
CA VAL A 155 6.18 26.30 0.31
C VAL A 155 5.14 27.36 -0.03
N ILE A 156 4.48 27.87 1.02
CA ILE A 156 3.70 29.10 0.98
C ILE A 156 4.55 30.20 1.60
N ASP A 157 4.82 31.29 0.88
CA ASP A 157 5.58 32.43 1.37
C ASP A 157 4.73 33.39 2.22
N GLY A 158 5.38 34.36 2.87
CA GLY A 158 4.70 35.35 3.72
C GLY A 158 3.74 36.30 3.00
N SER A 159 3.74 36.31 1.66
CA SER A 159 2.79 37.04 0.81
C SER A 159 1.63 36.15 0.30
N GLY A 160 1.64 34.87 0.65
CA GLY A 160 0.69 33.86 0.17
C GLY A 160 1.04 33.30 -1.22
N GLY A 161 2.24 33.56 -1.73
CA GLY A 161 2.76 32.92 -2.94
C GLY A 161 3.00 31.43 -2.67
N VAL A 162 2.59 30.58 -3.62
CA VAL A 162 2.74 29.12 -3.52
C VAL A 162 3.83 28.68 -4.49
N THR A 163 4.70 27.77 -4.06
CA THR A 163 5.62 27.02 -4.92
C THR A 163 5.43 25.54 -4.63
N ILE A 164 5.30 24.72 -5.67
CA ILE A 164 5.24 23.25 -5.56
C ILE A 164 6.60 22.69 -5.95
N ASP A 165 7.14 21.79 -5.14
CA ASP A 165 8.44 21.17 -5.39
C ASP A 165 8.35 20.21 -6.60
N PRO A 166 9.46 20.04 -7.35
CA PRO A 166 9.51 19.06 -8.42
C PRO A 166 9.31 17.64 -7.86
N VAL A 167 8.70 16.78 -8.67
CA VAL A 167 8.47 15.39 -8.30
C VAL A 167 9.67 14.52 -8.64
N GLY A 168 10.01 13.59 -7.74
CA GLY A 168 11.00 12.54 -8.01
C GLY A 168 10.47 11.49 -9.01
N THR A 169 11.39 10.78 -9.65
CA THR A 169 11.09 9.83 -10.74
C THR A 169 11.07 8.37 -10.30
N ARG A 170 11.61 8.04 -9.12
CA ARG A 170 11.81 6.67 -8.65
C ARG A 170 10.78 6.32 -7.58
N LEU A 171 9.63 5.83 -8.01
CA LEU A 171 8.53 5.55 -7.08
C LEU A 171 8.80 4.32 -6.23
N SER A 172 8.35 4.38 -4.98
CA SER A 172 8.33 3.26 -4.06
C SER A 172 6.93 3.07 -3.50
N ALA A 173 6.51 1.81 -3.38
CA ALA A 173 5.30 1.42 -2.64
C ALA A 173 5.61 1.09 -1.16
N GLY A 174 6.86 1.25 -0.74
CA GLY A 174 7.32 0.94 0.61
C GLY A 174 7.34 -0.55 0.94
N SER A 175 7.90 -0.86 2.11
CA SER A 175 7.88 -2.22 2.68
C SER A 175 6.75 -2.35 3.69
N HIS A 176 6.02 -3.45 3.62
CA HIS A 176 4.90 -3.74 4.52
C HIS A 176 5.40 -4.61 5.67
N CYS A 177 5.01 -4.26 6.89
CA CYS A 177 5.27 -5.05 8.08
C CYS A 177 4.03 -5.12 8.96
N GLU A 178 3.94 -6.19 9.76
CA GLU A 178 2.85 -6.35 10.71
C GLU A 178 2.86 -5.20 11.72
N SER A 179 1.68 -4.68 12.03
CA SER A 179 1.48 -3.77 13.14
C SER A 179 0.82 -4.51 14.30
N LYS A 180 0.84 -3.91 15.49
CA LYS A 180 0.06 -4.43 16.60
C LYS A 180 -1.43 -4.28 16.30
N LEU A 181 -2.20 -5.26 16.75
CA LEU A 181 -3.63 -5.33 16.63
C LEU A 181 -4.25 -4.81 17.93
N GLU A 182 -5.23 -3.93 17.81
CA GLU A 182 -5.93 -3.37 18.95
C GLU A 182 -7.28 -4.06 19.13
N HIS A 183 -7.53 -4.57 20.34
CA HIS A 183 -8.74 -5.31 20.71
C HIS A 183 -10.03 -4.56 20.33
N VAL A 184 -10.04 -3.24 20.55
CA VAL A 184 -11.19 -2.37 20.25
C VAL A 184 -11.53 -2.31 18.75
N ALA A 185 -10.54 -2.48 17.86
CA ALA A 185 -10.77 -2.45 16.42
C ALA A 185 -11.65 -3.62 15.95
N PHE A 186 -11.50 -4.78 16.59
CA PHE A 186 -12.22 -6.01 16.22
C PHE A 186 -13.69 -5.97 16.62
N ILE A 187 -14.03 -5.41 17.78
CA ILE A 187 -15.40 -5.43 18.33
C ILE A 187 -16.40 -4.85 17.32
N GLY A 188 -16.22 -3.59 16.93
CA GLY A 188 -17.15 -2.92 16.02
C GLY A 188 -17.15 -3.47 14.59
N LEU A 189 -16.09 -4.18 14.18
CA LEU A 189 -16.05 -4.85 12.87
C LEU A 189 -16.81 -6.19 12.91
N LEU A 190 -16.59 -6.99 13.94
CA LEU A 190 -17.29 -8.26 14.15
C LEU A 190 -18.78 -8.04 14.40
N GLU A 191 -19.17 -6.97 15.10
CA GLU A 191 -20.58 -6.58 15.26
C GLU A 191 -21.24 -6.30 13.91
N ARG A 192 -20.56 -5.57 13.01
CA ARG A 192 -21.05 -5.31 11.65
C ARG A 192 -21.17 -6.57 10.80
N MET A 193 -20.26 -7.53 11.00
CA MET A 193 -20.29 -8.84 10.34
C MET A 193 -21.34 -9.78 10.96
N GLY A 194 -21.98 -9.39 12.08
CA GLY A 194 -22.93 -10.23 12.80
C GLY A 194 -22.27 -11.40 13.56
N ASP A 195 -20.97 -11.31 13.83
CA ASP A 195 -20.14 -12.40 14.36
C ASP A 195 -19.49 -12.06 15.70
N TYR A 196 -19.95 -11.00 16.38
CA TYR A 196 -19.55 -10.70 17.76
C TYR A 196 -20.30 -11.57 18.79
N GLY A 197 -20.11 -12.88 18.66
CA GLY A 197 -20.75 -13.93 19.46
C GLY A 197 -19.86 -14.57 20.51
N GLU A 198 -20.16 -15.81 20.88
CA GLU A 198 -19.39 -16.62 21.83
C GLU A 198 -17.95 -16.87 21.34
N ASN A 199 -17.79 -17.30 20.09
CA ASN A 199 -16.49 -17.55 19.47
C ASN A 199 -15.58 -16.30 19.52
N ALA A 200 -16.13 -15.13 19.15
CA ALA A 200 -15.40 -13.88 19.14
C ALA A 200 -14.95 -13.47 20.54
N ARG A 201 -15.81 -13.60 21.56
CA ARG A 201 -15.45 -13.33 22.95
C ARG A 201 -14.39 -14.30 23.46
N TYR A 202 -14.52 -15.59 23.14
CA TYR A 202 -13.52 -16.60 23.50
C TYR A 202 -12.12 -16.25 22.96
N VAL A 203 -12.03 -15.73 21.73
CA VAL A 203 -10.76 -15.29 21.14
C VAL A 203 -10.26 -14.00 21.79
N LEU A 204 -11.14 -13.00 21.92
CA LEU A 204 -10.77 -11.65 22.33
C LEU A 204 -10.46 -11.53 23.84
N GLU A 205 -11.21 -12.16 24.73
CA GLU A 205 -10.95 -12.15 26.20
C GLU A 205 -9.60 -12.78 26.56
N ALA A 206 -9.13 -13.63 25.65
CA ALA A 206 -7.91 -14.38 25.70
C ALA A 206 -6.69 -13.59 25.21
N LEU A 207 -6.93 -12.47 24.52
CA LEU A 207 -5.96 -11.54 23.97
C LEU A 207 -6.01 -10.26 24.82
N GLY A 208 -4.86 -9.65 25.12
CA GLY A 208 -4.85 -8.38 25.83
C GLY A 208 -5.42 -7.23 24.99
N ASP A 209 -5.36 -6.00 25.50
CA ASP A 209 -5.83 -4.82 24.76
C ASP A 209 -5.07 -4.60 23.43
N SER A 210 -3.79 -5.00 23.38
CA SER A 210 -2.93 -4.93 22.21
C SER A 210 -2.17 -6.25 22.04
N PHE A 211 -2.18 -6.83 20.84
CA PHE A 211 -1.62 -8.16 20.55
C PHE A 211 -1.02 -8.24 19.13
N SER A 212 -0.25 -9.29 18.86
CA SER A 212 0.37 -9.57 17.57
C SER A 212 -0.49 -10.49 16.69
N VAL A 213 -0.21 -10.50 15.38
CA VAL A 213 -0.83 -11.46 14.44
C VAL A 213 -0.54 -12.90 14.85
N GLY A 214 0.68 -13.20 15.33
CA GLY A 214 1.04 -14.53 15.81
C GLY A 214 0.22 -14.99 17.02
N GLU A 215 0.01 -14.11 18.01
CA GLU A 215 -0.86 -14.41 19.16
C GLU A 215 -2.32 -14.63 18.74
N LEU A 216 -2.82 -13.83 17.79
CA LEU A 216 -4.15 -14.03 17.22
C LEU A 216 -4.25 -15.40 16.52
N GLU A 217 -3.32 -15.73 15.64
CA GLU A 217 -3.34 -17.01 14.90
C GLU A 217 -3.25 -18.23 15.82
N GLU A 218 -2.50 -18.14 16.92
CA GLU A 218 -2.48 -19.21 17.92
C GLU A 218 -3.87 -19.41 18.54
N ARG A 219 -4.58 -18.32 18.85
CA ARG A 219 -5.95 -18.38 19.39
C ARG A 219 -6.96 -18.88 18.38
N LEU A 220 -6.89 -18.43 17.14
CA LEU A 220 -7.75 -18.90 16.05
C LEU A 220 -7.53 -20.38 15.78
N THR A 221 -6.28 -20.84 15.82
CA THR A 221 -5.96 -22.26 15.66
C THR A 221 -6.64 -23.10 16.74
N ARG A 222 -6.59 -22.68 18.01
CA ARG A 222 -7.29 -23.39 19.10
C ARG A 222 -8.82 -23.40 18.90
N LEU A 223 -9.41 -22.24 18.58
CA LEU A 223 -10.85 -22.13 18.28
C LEU A 223 -11.27 -23.11 17.17
N VAL A 224 -10.49 -23.19 16.09
CA VAL A 224 -10.79 -24.06 14.94
C VAL A 224 -10.54 -25.54 15.23
N HIS A 225 -9.70 -25.89 16.22
CA HIS A 225 -9.52 -27.28 16.64
C HIS A 225 -10.66 -27.75 17.55
N ASP A 226 -11.22 -26.88 18.39
CA ASP A 226 -12.31 -27.20 19.33
C ASP A 226 -13.71 -27.14 18.68
N ARG A 227 -13.86 -27.69 17.45
CA ARG A 227 -15.10 -27.61 16.66
C ARG A 227 -16.31 -28.27 17.31
N ASP A 228 -16.08 -29.24 18.18
CA ASP A 228 -17.14 -29.92 18.94
C ASP A 228 -17.78 -28.98 19.97
N THR A 229 -17.06 -27.93 20.39
CA THR A 229 -17.53 -26.90 21.31
C THR A 229 -18.05 -25.68 20.55
N TYR A 230 -17.31 -25.23 19.54
CA TYR A 230 -17.58 -23.98 18.83
C TYR A 230 -18.14 -24.21 17.42
N ARG A 231 -19.40 -23.82 17.22
CA ARG A 231 -20.03 -23.84 15.89
C ARG A 231 -19.50 -22.71 15.03
N HIS A 232 -19.37 -22.94 13.72
CA HIS A 232 -18.90 -21.94 12.75
C HIS A 232 -17.52 -21.33 13.06
N ALA A 233 -16.67 -22.03 13.82
CA ALA A 233 -15.34 -21.59 14.22
C ALA A 233 -14.44 -21.16 13.04
N GLU A 234 -14.52 -21.85 11.90
CA GLU A 234 -13.77 -21.48 10.70
C GLU A 234 -14.19 -20.11 10.15
N GLN A 235 -15.49 -19.85 10.07
CA GLN A 235 -16.01 -18.57 9.59
C GLN A 235 -15.59 -17.41 10.51
N THR A 236 -15.67 -17.62 11.82
CA THR A 236 -15.17 -16.62 12.77
C THR A 236 -13.67 -16.38 12.59
N ALA A 237 -12.87 -17.44 12.44
CA ALA A 237 -11.44 -17.28 12.18
C ALA A 237 -11.14 -16.53 10.88
N GLU A 238 -11.92 -16.75 9.81
CA GLU A 238 -11.83 -15.99 8.56
C GLU A 238 -12.13 -14.50 8.77
N HIS A 239 -13.18 -14.16 9.52
CA HIS A 239 -13.50 -12.77 9.83
C HIS A 239 -12.39 -12.08 10.64
N PHE A 240 -11.81 -12.75 11.64
CA PHE A 240 -10.66 -12.22 12.38
C PHE A 240 -9.46 -11.97 11.47
N ARG A 241 -9.14 -12.91 10.57
CA ARG A 241 -8.04 -12.74 9.60
C ARG A 241 -8.29 -11.58 8.64
N ALA A 242 -9.51 -11.44 8.13
CA ALA A 242 -9.90 -10.34 7.26
C ALA A 242 -9.79 -8.97 7.96
N ILE A 243 -10.07 -8.90 9.27
CA ILE A 243 -9.85 -7.69 10.06
C ILE A 243 -8.37 -7.45 10.32
N ALA A 244 -7.60 -8.49 10.67
CA ALA A 244 -6.18 -8.38 10.95
C ALA A 244 -5.37 -7.92 9.72
N GLU A 245 -5.70 -8.40 8.52
CA GLU A 245 -5.04 -8.02 7.27
C GLU A 245 -5.12 -6.50 6.99
N ARG A 246 -6.18 -5.85 7.49
CA ARG A 246 -6.41 -4.40 7.34
C ARG A 246 -5.55 -3.54 8.28
N ASN A 247 -4.75 -4.18 9.15
CA ASN A 247 -3.81 -3.53 10.05
C ASN A 247 -2.39 -3.82 9.60
N TYR A 248 -1.69 -2.79 9.12
CA TYR A 248 -0.33 -2.95 8.63
C TYR A 248 0.44 -1.64 8.72
N LYS A 249 1.76 -1.75 8.61
CA LYS A 249 2.67 -0.61 8.61
C LYS A 249 3.45 -0.56 7.30
N VAL A 250 3.49 0.61 6.68
CA VAL A 250 4.30 0.87 5.48
C VAL A 250 5.51 1.72 5.86
N LYS A 251 6.70 1.27 5.47
CA LYS A 251 7.97 2.00 5.66
C LYS A 251 8.64 2.29 4.34
N PHE A 252 8.94 3.56 4.08
CA PHE A 252 9.67 4.02 2.92
C PHE A 252 11.18 4.19 3.20
N PRO A 253 12.05 4.10 2.17
CA PRO A 253 13.48 4.39 2.31
C PRO A 253 13.74 5.78 2.88
N ALA A 254 14.77 5.92 3.71
CA ALA A 254 15.04 7.17 4.43
C ALA A 254 15.46 8.33 3.51
N ASP A 255 16.04 8.00 2.37
CA ASP A 255 16.53 8.89 1.31
C ASP A 255 15.49 9.20 0.22
N SER A 256 14.34 8.52 0.24
CA SER A 256 13.26 8.78 -0.73
C SER A 256 12.62 10.16 -0.52
N LEU A 257 12.30 10.85 -1.60
CA LEU A 257 11.52 12.09 -1.56
C LEU A 257 10.06 11.79 -1.17
N ALA A 258 9.37 12.73 -0.52
CA ALA A 258 7.94 12.56 -0.23
C ALA A 258 7.13 12.26 -1.49
N SER A 259 7.45 12.94 -2.61
CA SER A 259 6.83 12.70 -3.91
C SER A 259 7.12 11.33 -4.52
N GLU A 260 8.11 10.59 -4.03
CA GLU A 260 8.43 9.23 -4.52
C GLU A 260 7.67 8.15 -3.74
N ARG A 261 7.10 8.51 -2.58
CA ARG A 261 6.37 7.61 -1.71
C ARG A 261 4.91 7.49 -2.16
N VAL A 262 4.46 6.27 -2.36
CA VAL A 262 3.09 5.96 -2.77
C VAL A 262 2.52 4.94 -1.79
N LEU A 263 1.46 5.30 -1.07
CA LEU A 263 0.68 4.30 -0.36
C LEU A 263 -0.16 3.57 -1.41
N TRP A 264 0.21 2.32 -1.63
CA TRP A 264 -0.39 1.46 -2.63
C TRP A 264 -1.33 0.45 -1.95
N PRO A 265 -2.45 0.06 -2.59
CA PRO A 265 -3.36 -0.88 -1.98
C PRO A 265 -2.71 -2.23 -1.66
N TYR A 266 -2.87 -2.67 -0.41
CA TYR A 266 -2.23 -3.86 0.15
C TYR A 266 -3.26 -4.90 0.62
N ALA A 267 -4.22 -4.50 1.45
CA ALA A 267 -5.23 -5.40 1.99
C ALA A 267 -6.34 -5.72 0.95
N ALA A 268 -7.05 -6.85 1.13
CA ALA A 268 -8.15 -7.22 0.23
C ALA A 268 -9.22 -6.12 0.13
N ALA A 269 -9.51 -5.45 1.24
CA ALA A 269 -10.45 -4.33 1.33
C ALA A 269 -10.08 -3.12 0.45
N GLU A 270 -8.83 -3.03 -0.01
CA GLU A 270 -8.29 -1.92 -0.81
C GLU A 270 -8.04 -2.33 -2.26
N TRP A 271 -8.30 -3.58 -2.65
CA TRP A 271 -7.86 -4.15 -3.93
C TRP A 271 -8.14 -3.26 -5.16
N ARG A 272 -9.26 -2.52 -5.18
CA ARG A 272 -9.62 -1.57 -6.25
C ARG A 272 -9.16 -0.15 -6.00
N GLY A 273 -8.78 0.22 -4.78
CA GLY A 273 -8.03 1.43 -4.52
C GLY A 273 -8.14 1.97 -3.10
N MET A 274 -7.25 2.91 -2.83
CA MET A 274 -7.29 3.81 -1.68
C MET A 274 -7.75 5.19 -2.17
N GLU A 275 -8.83 5.72 -1.60
CA GLU A 275 -9.45 6.97 -2.06
C GLU A 275 -9.44 8.07 -0.99
N ASP A 276 -9.17 9.29 -1.43
CA ASP A 276 -9.53 10.54 -0.74
C ASP A 276 -8.95 10.70 0.68
N ALA A 277 -7.67 10.33 0.85
CA ALA A 277 -6.97 10.51 2.11
C ALA A 277 -6.83 11.99 2.50
N ARG A 278 -7.36 12.34 3.68
CA ARG A 278 -7.37 13.71 4.22
C ARG A 278 -6.59 13.78 5.52
N PHE A 279 -5.33 14.20 5.43
CA PHE A 279 -4.48 14.37 6.61
C PHE A 279 -4.88 15.59 7.42
N THR A 280 -4.78 15.47 8.74
CA THR A 280 -4.92 16.52 9.73
C THR A 280 -3.83 16.32 10.78
N ARG A 281 -3.21 17.41 11.24
CA ARG A 281 -2.30 17.34 12.39
C ARG A 281 -3.15 17.23 13.67
N ALA A 282 -2.99 16.15 14.41
CA ALA A 282 -3.65 15.92 15.70
C ALA A 282 -2.66 16.16 16.83
N GLU A 283 -3.14 16.77 17.91
CA GLU A 283 -2.41 16.89 19.18
C GLU A 283 -2.92 15.81 20.14
N TRP A 284 -2.25 14.67 20.19
CA TRP A 284 -2.55 13.66 21.19
C TRP A 284 -2.10 14.15 22.58
N VAL A 285 -2.90 13.86 23.62
CA VAL A 285 -2.67 14.30 25.01
C VAL A 285 -1.29 13.88 25.57
N MET A 286 -0.61 12.92 24.93
CA MET A 286 0.71 12.41 25.34
C MET A 286 1.70 12.31 24.16
N GLY A 287 2.08 13.47 23.63
CA GLY A 287 3.47 13.73 23.23
C GLY A 287 4.01 13.07 21.96
N HIS A 288 3.47 13.42 20.80
CA HIS A 288 4.16 13.84 19.56
C HIS A 288 3.07 14.34 18.59
N PRO A 289 3.32 15.35 17.74
CA PRO A 289 2.34 15.75 16.73
C PRO A 289 2.20 14.63 15.70
N THR A 290 1.08 13.94 15.72
CA THR A 290 0.79 12.85 14.80
C THR A 290 -0.15 13.35 13.72
N TYR A 291 0.17 13.04 12.47
CA TYR A 291 -0.71 13.26 11.35
C TYR A 291 -1.64 12.07 11.24
N VAL A 292 -2.93 12.37 11.22
CA VAL A 292 -3.99 11.38 11.11
C VAL A 292 -4.77 11.67 9.83
N ALA A 293 -5.02 10.64 9.03
CA ALA A 293 -5.92 10.71 7.90
C ALA A 293 -6.90 9.56 7.90
N THR A 294 -8.10 9.81 7.44
CA THR A 294 -9.03 8.76 7.04
C THR A 294 -9.04 8.66 5.52
N TYR A 295 -9.19 7.45 5.01
CA TYR A 295 -9.38 7.19 3.59
C TYR A 295 -10.43 6.11 3.38
N THR A 296 -10.98 6.08 2.17
CA THR A 296 -11.92 5.03 1.76
C THR A 296 -11.16 3.92 1.04
N ALA A 297 -11.15 2.73 1.63
CA ALA A 297 -10.72 1.51 0.97
C ALA A 297 -11.89 0.94 0.15
N PHE A 298 -11.62 0.54 -1.09
CA PHE A 298 -12.60 -0.03 -2.01
C PHE A 298 -12.11 -1.35 -2.58
N ASP A 299 -12.92 -2.40 -2.48
CA ASP A 299 -12.59 -3.74 -3.01
C ASP A 299 -13.24 -4.04 -4.37
N GLY A 300 -14.13 -3.16 -4.84
CA GLY A 300 -14.90 -3.32 -6.08
C GLY A 300 -16.40 -3.46 -5.86
N ILE A 301 -16.80 -3.82 -4.65
CA ILE A 301 -18.20 -4.03 -4.24
C ILE A 301 -18.47 -3.16 -3.01
N ASP A 302 -17.69 -3.38 -1.97
CA ASP A 302 -17.85 -2.76 -0.67
C ASP A 302 -16.81 -1.67 -0.41
N ILE A 303 -17.17 -0.76 0.49
CA ILE A 303 -16.30 0.32 0.94
C ILE A 303 -16.08 0.19 2.44
N SER A 304 -14.88 0.57 2.88
CA SER A 304 -14.59 0.65 4.30
C SER A 304 -13.71 1.86 4.61
N GLN A 305 -13.89 2.43 5.80
CA GLN A 305 -13.03 3.51 6.29
C GLN A 305 -11.82 2.90 6.99
N GLN A 306 -10.66 3.42 6.65
CA GLN A 306 -9.36 3.08 7.23
C GLN A 306 -8.72 4.37 7.75
N LEU A 307 -7.92 4.24 8.80
CA LEU A 307 -7.11 5.28 9.40
C LEU A 307 -5.66 5.13 8.92
N ILE A 308 -4.99 6.25 8.73
CA ILE A 308 -3.56 6.37 8.51
C ILE A 308 -3.00 7.26 9.60
N GLU A 309 -1.95 6.81 10.28
CA GLU A 309 -1.21 7.57 11.26
C GLU A 309 0.27 7.65 10.84
N THR A 310 0.88 8.84 10.99
CA THR A 310 2.30 9.04 10.71
C THR A 310 2.82 10.27 11.45
N ASP A 311 4.08 10.24 11.87
CA ASP A 311 4.75 11.41 12.45
C ASP A 311 5.74 12.06 11.47
N ASP A 312 6.14 11.33 10.41
CA ASP A 312 7.26 11.69 9.54
C ASP A 312 6.97 11.55 8.02
N PHE A 313 5.75 11.16 7.64
CA PHE A 313 5.35 10.84 6.25
C PHE A 313 6.28 9.82 5.56
N ARG A 314 6.97 8.98 6.34
CA ARG A 314 7.87 7.91 5.87
C ARG A 314 7.46 6.57 6.46
N THR A 315 6.95 6.56 7.69
CA THR A 315 6.33 5.39 8.30
C THR A 315 4.85 5.68 8.49
N PHE A 316 4.01 4.81 7.97
CA PHE A 316 2.56 4.94 8.06
C PHE A 316 1.99 3.70 8.74
N ASP A 317 1.22 3.90 9.80
CA ASP A 317 0.41 2.87 10.44
C ASP A 317 -1.01 2.95 9.86
N ILE A 318 -1.51 1.84 9.33
CA ILE A 318 -2.84 1.71 8.74
C ILE A 318 -3.66 0.80 9.65
N SER A 319 -4.87 1.23 10.00
CA SER A 319 -5.80 0.46 10.83
C SER A 319 -7.26 0.66 10.40
N PRO A 320 -8.15 -0.31 10.65
CA PRO A 320 -9.56 -0.18 10.30
C PRO A 320 -10.33 0.67 11.30
N VAL A 321 -11.22 1.52 10.76
CA VAL A 321 -12.14 2.31 11.58
C VAL A 321 -13.46 1.56 11.73
N SER A 322 -13.93 1.46 12.96
CA SER A 322 -15.21 0.86 13.33
C SER A 322 -16.10 1.87 14.06
N GLY A 323 -17.38 1.54 14.23
CA GLY A 323 -18.36 2.38 14.91
C GLY A 323 -19.30 3.17 13.98
N PRO A 324 -20.27 3.91 14.55
CA PRO A 324 -21.37 4.51 13.79
C PRO A 324 -20.94 5.55 12.75
N ALA A 325 -19.87 6.30 13.03
CA ALA A 325 -19.33 7.32 12.13
C ALA A 325 -18.51 6.71 10.97
N ALA A 326 -18.12 5.44 11.07
CA ALA A 326 -17.32 4.74 10.05
C ALA A 326 -18.18 4.15 8.91
N GLN A 327 -19.41 4.66 8.74
CA GLN A 327 -20.34 4.25 7.70
C GLN A 327 -20.24 5.20 6.50
N GLY A 328 -20.00 4.67 5.30
CA GLY A 328 -19.97 5.45 4.06
C GLY A 328 -18.59 5.94 3.65
N LYS A 329 -18.55 7.04 2.88
CA LYS A 329 -17.34 7.68 2.34
C LYS A 329 -17.12 9.06 2.98
N GLY A 330 -15.87 9.52 2.97
CA GLY A 330 -15.53 10.91 3.29
C GLY A 330 -15.53 11.22 4.79
N LEU A 331 -15.24 10.23 5.63
CA LEU A 331 -14.90 10.48 7.04
C LEU A 331 -13.72 11.45 7.09
N ALA A 332 -13.71 12.35 8.08
CA ALA A 332 -12.64 13.29 8.31
C ALA A 332 -12.41 13.45 9.81
N VAL A 333 -11.14 13.59 10.19
CA VAL A 333 -10.72 13.90 11.56
C VAL A 333 -10.55 15.40 11.68
N PHE A 334 -11.04 15.99 12.77
CA PHE A 334 -10.87 17.41 13.05
C PHE A 334 -9.70 17.61 14.04
N PRO A 335 -8.93 18.71 13.92
CA PRO A 335 -7.68 18.92 14.68
C PRO A 335 -7.84 19.23 16.18
N LYS A 336 -9.00 18.99 16.80
CA LYS A 336 -9.29 19.34 18.19
C LYS A 336 -9.53 18.12 19.06
#